data_AF-A0A969KL04-F1
#
_entry.id   AF-A0A969KL04-F1
#
_cell.length_a   1.000
_cell.length_b   1.000
_cell.length_c   1.000
_cell.angle_alpha   90.00
_cell.angle_beta   90.00
_cell.angle_gamma   90.00
#
_symmetry.space_group_name_H-M   'P 1'
#
loop_
_entity.id
_entity.type
_entity.pdbx_description
1 polymer ?
#
loop_
_entity_poly.entity_id
_entity_poly.type
_entity_poly.pdbx_seq_one_letter_code
_entity_poly.pdbx_strand_id
1 'polypeptide(L)'
;MKTKIITLESHDDLISVRDKLSWAKTPRILLVWPKYEDVTLRLLDLKVLQRHADSLGAQLGLVTRRSNVRRDAESLHIPVFDSTASAQKDVWLESPPRKRRIPKPPQVDLRKMREESVIKEAAWTKSLLGRIIIFTIGVLSVLVLAGLFIPRAVVTLHPESKIISAVIPVQASLSFSSVSLSGGLPAQEIFVTVDIEKTKTITSRIAIPKTKSKGFVQFQNLSSSEVTIPAGTIVSTSSLIRFETLNRTVLTGGVNAIVEVPIQAVNAGEVGNVDAEEILSVEGPLGLLMTVTNPEATTGGDDENVIGANETDRTALREEVLNELRLKAEIQIRSQID
;
A
#
# COMPACT_ATOMS: atom_id res chain seq x y z
N MET A 1 109.01 -44.93 12.92
CA MET A 1 108.24 -44.74 14.17
C MET A 1 107.04 -45.69 14.15
N LYS A 2 106.71 -46.39 15.24
CA LYS A 2 105.54 -47.29 15.28
C LYS A 2 104.24 -46.47 15.35
N THR A 3 103.31 -46.71 14.42
CA THR A 3 101.98 -46.08 14.38
C THR A 3 100.93 -47.08 14.89
N LYS A 4 100.07 -46.67 15.83
CA LYS A 4 98.92 -47.49 16.25
C LYS A 4 97.70 -47.08 15.43
N ILE A 5 97.09 -48.07 14.77
CA ILE A 5 95.88 -47.89 13.98
C ILE A 5 94.69 -48.28 14.86
N ILE A 6 93.70 -47.39 14.94
CA ILE A 6 92.44 -47.62 15.63
C ILE A 6 91.33 -47.41 14.60
N THR A 7 90.58 -48.47 14.31
CA THR A 7 89.40 -48.42 13.45
C THR A 7 88.19 -47.99 14.27
N LEU A 8 87.49 -46.96 13.79
CA LEU A 8 86.25 -46.50 14.40
C LEU A 8 85.08 -47.35 13.91
N GLU A 9 84.13 -47.61 14.81
CA GLU A 9 82.87 -48.31 14.52
C GLU A 9 81.69 -47.35 14.68
N SER A 10 80.55 -47.67 14.07
CA SER A 10 79.31 -46.86 14.13
C SER A 10 78.83 -46.47 15.54
N HIS A 11 79.18 -47.25 16.57
CA HIS A 11 78.79 -47.01 17.97
C HIS A 11 79.87 -46.28 18.79
N ASP A 12 80.99 -45.89 18.18
CA ASP A 12 82.07 -45.21 18.87
C ASP A 12 81.75 -43.72 19.09
N ASP A 13 81.36 -43.37 20.31
CA ASP A 13 81.24 -41.98 20.76
C ASP A 13 82.58 -41.42 21.26
N LEU A 14 82.62 -40.10 21.51
CA LEU A 14 83.81 -39.38 22.03
C LEU A 14 84.47 -40.10 23.21
N ILE A 15 83.69 -40.62 24.15
CA ILE A 15 84.20 -41.26 25.37
C ILE A 15 84.91 -42.57 25.02
N SER A 16 84.29 -43.41 24.19
CA SER A 16 84.81 -44.69 23.74
C SER A 16 86.11 -44.52 22.95
N VAL A 17 86.15 -43.57 22.02
CA VAL A 17 87.36 -43.28 21.24
C VAL A 17 88.48 -42.72 22.11
N ARG A 18 88.14 -41.85 23.07
CA ARG A 18 89.12 -41.31 24.03
C ARG A 18 89.74 -42.42 24.87
N ASP A 19 88.94 -43.38 25.32
CA ASP A 19 89.45 -44.52 26.08
C ASP A 19 90.36 -45.42 25.23
N LYS A 20 89.95 -45.72 23.98
CA LYS A 20 90.78 -46.43 22.99
C LYS A 20 92.11 -45.72 22.71
N LEU A 21 92.11 -44.38 22.63
CA LEU A 21 93.32 -43.57 22.50
C LEU A 21 94.23 -43.70 23.72
N SER A 22 93.67 -43.73 24.93
CA SER A 22 94.44 -43.82 26.17
C SER A 22 95.27 -45.12 26.28
N TRP A 23 94.81 -46.20 25.65
CA TRP A 23 95.51 -47.47 25.61
C TRP A 23 96.62 -47.52 24.54
N ALA A 24 96.65 -46.57 23.61
CA ALA A 24 97.66 -46.50 22.56
C ALA A 24 98.98 -45.90 23.08
N LYS A 25 99.89 -46.76 23.54
CA LYS A 25 101.24 -46.37 24.00
C LYS A 25 102.24 -46.09 22.85
N THR A 26 101.82 -45.33 21.84
CA THR A 26 102.66 -45.01 20.67
C THR A 26 102.61 -43.52 20.35
N PRO A 27 103.71 -42.94 19.84
CA PRO A 27 103.78 -41.49 19.56
C PRO A 27 102.92 -41.05 18.38
N ARG A 28 102.46 -41.97 17.52
CA ARG A 28 101.54 -41.66 16.41
C ARG A 28 100.32 -42.56 16.48
N ILE A 29 99.15 -41.96 16.54
CA ILE A 29 97.87 -42.65 16.60
C ILE A 29 97.03 -42.24 15.40
N LEU A 30 96.57 -43.25 14.67
CA LEU A 30 95.83 -43.07 13.45
C LEU A 30 94.40 -43.60 13.63
N LEU A 31 93.43 -42.69 13.54
CA LEU A 31 92.01 -43.02 13.57
C LEU A 31 91.55 -43.31 12.13
N VAL A 32 91.08 -44.52 11.87
CA VAL A 32 90.52 -44.90 10.57
C VAL A 32 89.01 -44.75 10.63
N TRP A 33 88.49 -43.89 9.76
CA TRP A 33 87.06 -43.70 9.60
C TRP A 33 86.50 -44.73 8.61
N PRO A 34 85.50 -45.51 8.98
CA PRO A 34 84.90 -46.50 8.10
C PRO A 34 84.21 -45.81 6.90
N LYS A 35 84.32 -46.39 5.71
CA LYS A 35 83.79 -45.77 4.47
C LYS A 35 82.26 -45.71 4.46
N TYR A 36 81.62 -46.77 4.97
CA TYR A 36 80.17 -46.99 4.87
C TYR A 36 79.42 -46.83 6.20
N GLU A 37 80.11 -46.61 7.32
CA GLU A 37 79.48 -46.40 8.63
C GLU A 37 79.56 -44.93 9.06
N ASP A 38 78.49 -44.45 9.68
CA ASP A 38 78.41 -43.09 10.23
C ASP A 38 78.84 -43.14 11.70
N VAL A 39 79.94 -42.44 12.01
CA VAL A 39 80.42 -42.26 13.38
C VAL A 39 79.93 -40.91 13.90
N THR A 40 79.42 -40.89 15.12
CA THR A 40 78.78 -39.76 15.82
C THR A 40 79.76 -38.72 16.38
N LEU A 41 80.93 -38.54 15.76
CA LEU A 41 81.92 -37.55 16.22
C LEU A 41 81.75 -36.21 15.50
N ARG A 42 81.51 -35.15 16.27
CA ARG A 42 81.43 -33.77 15.77
C ARG A 42 82.80 -33.10 15.75
N LEU A 43 82.89 -31.92 15.11
CA LEU A 43 84.10 -31.09 15.10
C LEU A 43 84.67 -30.83 16.51
N LEU A 44 83.80 -30.56 17.49
CA LEU A 44 84.24 -30.33 18.87
C LEU A 44 84.84 -31.59 19.50
N ASP A 45 84.32 -32.77 19.16
CA ASP A 45 84.79 -34.05 19.66
C ASP A 45 86.18 -34.37 19.10
N LEU A 46 86.40 -34.12 17.80
CA LEU A 46 87.73 -34.21 17.18
C LEU A 46 88.75 -33.29 17.89
N LYS A 47 88.33 -32.09 18.28
CA LYS A 47 89.18 -31.16 19.05
C LYS A 47 89.50 -31.68 20.45
N VAL A 48 88.54 -32.33 21.11
CA VAL A 48 88.76 -32.96 22.42
C VAL A 48 89.69 -34.17 22.28
N LEU A 49 89.52 -35.00 21.27
CA LEU A 49 90.40 -36.14 20.97
C LEU A 49 91.81 -35.70 20.62
N GLN A 50 91.98 -34.66 19.80
CA GLN A 50 93.27 -34.05 19.50
C GLN A 50 93.96 -33.59 20.79
N ARG A 51 93.24 -32.85 21.66
CA ARG A 51 93.80 -32.41 22.95
C ARG A 51 94.16 -33.58 23.87
N HIS A 52 93.40 -34.67 23.83
CA HIS A 52 93.71 -35.86 24.61
C HIS A 52 94.97 -36.57 24.08
N ALA A 53 95.08 -36.73 22.76
CA ALA A 53 96.30 -37.23 22.14
C ALA A 53 97.52 -36.35 22.47
N ASP A 54 97.38 -35.02 22.39
CA ASP A 54 98.40 -34.06 22.81
C ASP A 54 98.82 -34.29 24.28
N SER A 55 97.85 -34.55 25.18
CA SER A 55 98.13 -34.81 26.60
C SER A 55 98.85 -36.14 26.86
N LEU A 56 98.72 -37.10 25.95
CA LEU A 56 99.45 -38.37 25.97
C LEU A 56 100.83 -38.25 25.28
N GLY A 57 101.15 -37.09 24.71
CA GLY A 57 102.36 -36.88 23.91
C GLY A 57 102.33 -37.59 22.55
N ALA A 58 101.13 -37.94 22.06
CA ALA A 58 100.93 -38.62 20.79
C ALA A 58 100.35 -37.67 19.74
N GLN A 59 100.82 -37.80 18.49
CA GLN A 59 100.25 -37.12 17.33
C GLN A 59 99.02 -37.89 16.85
N LEU A 60 97.92 -37.17 16.62
CA LEU A 60 96.67 -37.72 16.08
C LEU A 60 96.57 -37.45 14.59
N GLY A 61 96.24 -38.47 13.80
CA GLY A 61 95.98 -38.36 12.37
C GLY A 61 94.75 -39.15 11.98
N LEU A 62 94.12 -38.77 10.89
CA LEU A 62 92.82 -39.30 10.46
C LEU A 62 92.93 -39.91 9.07
N VAL A 63 92.38 -41.11 8.88
CA VAL A 63 92.18 -41.71 7.55
C VAL A 63 90.71 -41.68 7.22
N THR A 64 90.33 -40.84 6.25
CA THR A 64 88.95 -40.76 5.78
C THR A 64 88.90 -40.28 4.33
N ARG A 65 87.94 -40.82 3.57
CA ARG A 65 87.58 -40.33 2.23
C ARG A 65 86.35 -39.43 2.23
N ARG A 66 85.72 -39.21 3.39
CA ARG A 66 84.52 -38.40 3.52
C ARG A 66 84.88 -36.92 3.60
N SER A 67 84.29 -36.12 2.71
CA SER A 67 84.65 -34.70 2.54
C SER A 67 84.30 -33.82 3.74
N ASN A 68 83.22 -34.11 4.45
CA ASN A 68 82.81 -33.39 5.67
C ASN A 68 83.81 -33.59 6.81
N VAL A 69 84.13 -34.84 7.13
CA VAL A 69 85.08 -35.18 8.19
C VAL A 69 86.48 -34.67 7.85
N ARG A 70 86.88 -34.74 6.58
CA ARG A 70 88.14 -34.18 6.11
C ARG A 70 88.22 -32.68 6.34
N ARG A 71 87.17 -31.93 5.98
CA ARG A 71 87.09 -30.49 6.20
C ARG A 71 87.16 -30.14 7.69
N ASP A 72 86.47 -30.90 8.54
CA ASP A 72 86.48 -30.70 9.98
C ASP A 72 87.87 -30.94 10.58
N ALA A 73 88.54 -32.02 10.17
CA ALA A 73 89.90 -32.34 10.61
C ALA A 73 90.94 -31.32 10.10
N GLU A 74 90.84 -30.89 8.84
CA GLU A 74 91.69 -29.85 8.25
C GLU A 74 91.50 -28.50 8.98
N SER A 75 90.27 -28.14 9.37
CA SER A 75 90.03 -26.92 10.15
C SER A 75 90.74 -26.93 11.52
N LEU A 76 90.95 -28.12 12.09
CA LEU A 76 91.68 -28.33 13.34
C LEU A 76 93.18 -28.58 13.14
N HIS A 77 93.65 -28.50 11.89
CA HIS A 77 95.03 -28.78 11.49
C HIS A 77 95.49 -30.20 11.87
N ILE A 78 94.57 -31.17 11.83
CA ILE A 78 94.86 -32.60 12.02
C ILE A 78 95.25 -33.17 10.65
N PRO A 79 96.37 -33.90 10.51
CA PRO A 79 96.75 -34.51 9.24
C PRO A 79 95.74 -35.57 8.80
N VAL A 80 95.23 -35.45 7.57
CA VAL A 80 94.24 -36.35 6.96
C VAL A 80 94.86 -37.10 5.78
N PHE A 81 94.64 -38.40 5.72
CA PHE A 81 95.18 -39.28 4.67
C PHE A 81 94.09 -40.13 4.02
N ASP A 82 94.26 -40.51 2.75
CA ASP A 82 93.26 -41.31 2.01
C ASP A 82 93.36 -42.82 2.27
N SER A 83 94.47 -43.27 2.87
CA SER A 83 94.73 -44.68 3.21
C SER A 83 95.67 -44.81 4.42
N THR A 84 95.65 -45.97 5.08
CA THR A 84 96.58 -46.30 6.17
C THR A 84 98.03 -46.39 5.69
N ALA A 85 98.25 -46.84 4.45
CA ALA A 85 99.58 -46.96 3.85
C ALA A 85 100.20 -45.58 3.53
N SER A 86 99.41 -44.62 3.04
CA SER A 86 99.90 -43.25 2.79
C SER A 86 100.27 -42.56 4.10
N ALA A 87 99.45 -42.72 5.15
CA ALA A 87 99.70 -42.13 6.45
C ALA A 87 100.99 -42.62 7.15
N GLN A 88 101.50 -43.79 6.78
CA GLN A 88 102.78 -44.31 7.29
C GLN A 88 103.99 -43.78 6.52
N LYS A 89 103.84 -43.48 5.22
CA LYS A 89 104.92 -42.97 4.36
C LYS A 89 105.08 -41.45 4.48
N ASP A 90 103.98 -40.72 4.59
CA ASP A 90 103.99 -39.26 4.60
C ASP A 90 104.47 -38.68 5.93
N VAL A 91 105.10 -37.51 5.85
CA VAL A 91 105.58 -36.75 7.02
C VAL A 91 104.41 -36.00 7.64
N TRP A 92 104.14 -36.24 8.93
CA TRP A 92 103.08 -35.54 9.68
C TRP A 92 103.61 -34.16 10.09
N LEU A 93 102.91 -33.10 9.69
CA LEU A 93 103.25 -31.72 10.08
C LEU A 93 103.09 -31.57 11.60
N GLU A 94 104.15 -31.18 12.30
CA GLU A 94 104.12 -30.97 13.74
C GLU A 94 103.24 -29.77 14.11
N SER A 95 102.24 -29.99 14.95
CA SER A 95 101.46 -28.90 15.54
C SER A 95 102.25 -28.24 16.66
N PRO A 96 102.26 -26.89 16.78
CA PRO A 96 103.03 -26.20 17.80
C PRO A 96 102.58 -26.58 19.22
N PRO A 97 103.49 -26.75 20.20
CA PRO A 97 103.16 -27.19 21.55
C PRO A 97 102.18 -26.22 22.22
N ARG A 98 101.00 -26.73 22.57
CA ARG A 98 99.93 -25.91 23.17
C ARG A 98 100.28 -25.54 24.60
N LYS A 99 100.44 -24.24 24.86
CA LYS A 99 100.69 -23.67 26.20
C LYS A 99 99.62 -24.14 27.19
N ARG A 100 100.05 -24.87 28.24
CA ARG A 100 99.20 -25.37 29.33
C ARG A 100 98.57 -24.17 30.05
N ARG A 101 97.25 -23.99 29.91
CA ARG A 101 96.50 -22.95 30.63
C ARG A 101 96.52 -23.27 32.13
N ILE A 102 97.19 -22.42 32.90
CA ILE A 102 97.21 -22.49 34.36
C ILE A 102 95.83 -21.99 34.85
N PRO A 103 95.09 -22.76 35.67
CA PRO A 103 93.83 -22.30 36.25
C PRO A 103 94.12 -21.10 37.17
N LYS A 104 93.38 -20.00 36.98
CA LYS A 104 93.46 -18.83 37.87
C LYS A 104 92.97 -19.22 39.28
N PRO A 105 93.60 -18.70 40.36
CA PRO A 105 93.18 -19.00 41.73
C PRO A 105 91.76 -18.46 42.01
N PRO A 106 90.99 -19.10 42.91
CA PRO A 106 89.63 -18.69 43.24
C PRO A 106 89.63 -17.31 43.92
N GLN A 107 88.91 -16.35 43.34
CA GLN A 107 88.71 -15.04 43.95
C GLN A 107 87.63 -15.12 45.04
N VAL A 108 87.98 -14.73 46.26
CA VAL A 108 87.10 -14.72 47.43
C VAL A 108 86.27 -13.42 47.45
N ASP A 109 85.30 -13.30 46.53
CA ASP A 109 84.08 -12.48 46.76
C ASP A 109 82.96 -12.72 45.72
N LEU A 110 82.78 -13.97 45.26
CA LEU A 110 81.79 -14.33 44.22
C LEU A 110 80.31 -14.21 44.65
N ARG A 111 80.02 -13.99 45.94
CA ARG A 111 78.64 -13.81 46.43
C ARG A 111 78.10 -12.41 46.13
N LYS A 112 78.91 -11.36 46.26
CA LYS A 112 78.46 -9.98 46.01
C LYS A 112 78.19 -9.72 44.53
N MET A 113 79.02 -10.27 43.64
CA MET A 113 78.81 -10.15 42.18
C MET A 113 77.60 -10.97 41.68
N ARG A 114 77.16 -11.99 42.43
CA ARG A 114 75.94 -12.74 42.13
C ARG A 114 74.68 -11.96 42.50
N GLU A 115 74.71 -11.22 43.60
CA GLU A 115 73.56 -10.42 44.05
C GLU A 115 73.28 -9.22 43.14
N GLU A 116 74.31 -8.65 42.49
CA GLU A 116 74.14 -7.57 41.51
C GLU A 116 73.68 -8.04 40.13
N SER A 117 73.89 -9.31 39.77
CA SER A 117 73.53 -9.87 38.46
C SER A 117 72.20 -10.64 38.44
N VAL A 118 71.56 -10.87 39.60
CA VAL A 118 70.19 -11.39 39.65
C VAL A 118 69.25 -10.24 39.37
N ILE A 119 68.68 -10.20 38.16
CA ILE A 119 67.51 -9.38 37.86
C ILE A 119 66.41 -9.82 38.83
N LYS A 120 66.20 -9.05 39.89
CA LYS A 120 65.09 -9.28 40.82
C LYS A 120 63.81 -8.99 40.05
N GLU A 121 63.10 -10.06 39.65
CA GLU A 121 61.73 -9.96 39.19
C GLU A 121 60.94 -9.16 40.22
N ALA A 122 60.34 -8.05 39.79
CA ALA A 122 59.69 -7.12 40.69
C ALA A 122 58.57 -7.84 41.49
N ALA A 123 58.48 -7.61 42.80
CA ALA A 123 57.65 -8.40 43.72
C ALA A 123 56.14 -8.43 43.37
N TRP A 124 55.64 -7.42 42.64
CA TRP A 124 54.26 -7.34 42.16
C TRP A 124 53.83 -8.47 41.21
N THR A 125 54.74 -9.14 40.49
CA THR A 125 54.39 -10.28 39.61
C THR A 125 54.16 -11.59 40.37
N LYS A 126 54.61 -11.68 41.63
CA LYS A 126 54.38 -12.84 42.52
C LYS A 126 53.27 -12.62 43.55
N SER A 127 52.83 -11.38 43.76
CA SER A 127 51.73 -11.06 44.67
C SER A 127 50.38 -11.44 44.06
N LEU A 128 49.57 -12.18 44.83
CA LEU A 128 48.22 -12.60 44.43
C LEU A 128 47.31 -11.37 44.20
N LEU A 129 47.44 -10.32 45.02
CA LEU A 129 46.74 -9.06 44.82
C LEU A 129 47.15 -8.36 43.51
N GLY A 130 48.45 -8.36 43.16
CA GLY A 130 48.94 -7.74 41.93
C GLY A 130 48.39 -8.41 40.68
N ARG A 131 48.30 -9.74 40.70
CA ARG A 131 47.69 -10.53 39.61
C ARG A 131 46.20 -10.28 39.49
N ILE A 132 45.47 -10.21 40.62
CA ILE A 132 44.05 -9.86 40.63
C ILE A 132 43.85 -8.45 40.07
N ILE A 133 44.65 -7.47 40.49
CA ILE A 133 44.53 -6.09 39.98
C ILE A 133 44.76 -6.05 38.46
N ILE A 134 45.84 -6.65 37.95
CA ILE A 134 46.11 -6.67 36.51
C ILE A 134 45.02 -7.43 35.73
N PHE A 135 44.53 -8.56 36.27
CA PHE A 135 43.45 -9.33 35.68
C PHE A 135 42.14 -8.52 35.63
N THR A 136 41.77 -7.85 36.74
CA THR A 136 40.58 -7.00 36.79
C THR A 136 40.67 -5.81 35.86
N ILE A 137 41.85 -5.19 35.72
CA ILE A 137 42.11 -4.14 34.73
C ILE A 137 41.91 -4.68 33.31
N GLY A 138 42.46 -5.86 33.00
CA GLY A 138 42.28 -6.50 31.70
C GLY A 138 40.81 -6.82 31.38
N VAL A 139 40.08 -7.41 32.33
CA VAL A 139 38.65 -7.72 32.21
C VAL A 139 37.83 -6.43 32.05
N LEU A 140 38.14 -5.39 32.83
CA LEU A 140 37.48 -4.09 32.73
C LEU A 140 37.74 -3.42 31.38
N SER A 141 38.97 -3.48 30.85
CA SER A 141 39.27 -2.98 29.51
C SER A 141 38.48 -3.71 28.42
N VAL A 142 38.32 -5.04 28.52
CA VAL A 142 37.51 -5.82 27.57
C VAL A 142 36.03 -5.45 27.69
N LEU A 143 35.50 -5.27 28.91
CA LEU A 143 34.10 -4.85 29.12
C LEU A 143 33.82 -3.43 28.62
N VAL A 144 34.76 -2.50 28.82
CA VAL A 144 34.66 -1.13 28.28
C VAL A 144 34.68 -1.17 26.75
N LEU A 145 35.55 -1.99 26.16
CA LEU A 145 35.62 -2.16 24.71
C LEU A 145 34.31 -2.74 24.17
N ALA A 146 33.78 -3.80 24.80
CA ALA A 146 32.49 -4.39 24.44
C ALA A 146 31.34 -3.39 24.57
N GLY A 147 31.33 -2.56 25.62
CA GLY A 147 30.36 -1.50 25.85
C GLY A 147 30.37 -0.40 24.77
N LEU A 148 31.57 -0.01 24.29
CA LEU A 148 31.74 0.93 23.19
C LEU A 148 31.24 0.37 21.85
N PHE A 149 31.32 -0.95 21.66
CA PHE A 149 30.84 -1.63 20.47
C PHE A 149 29.38 -2.07 20.56
N ILE A 150 28.61 -1.69 21.59
CA ILE A 150 27.16 -1.92 21.61
C ILE A 150 26.53 -1.03 20.54
N PRO A 151 26.00 -1.62 19.44
CA PRO A 151 25.40 -0.82 18.38
C PRO A 151 24.09 -0.22 18.90
N ARG A 152 24.04 1.12 18.98
CA ARG A 152 22.81 1.84 19.32
C ARG A 152 22.16 2.35 18.03
N ALA A 153 21.00 1.79 17.69
CA ALA A 153 20.16 2.31 16.62
C ALA A 153 19.07 3.21 17.21
N VAL A 154 19.02 4.48 16.78
CA VAL A 154 17.92 5.39 17.08
C VAL A 154 17.07 5.51 15.82
N VAL A 155 15.85 4.97 15.86
CA VAL A 155 14.91 5.04 14.74
C VAL A 155 14.06 6.29 14.91
N THR A 156 14.37 7.34 14.15
CA THR A 156 13.55 8.55 14.07
C THR A 156 12.56 8.39 12.92
N LEU A 157 11.27 8.24 13.25
CA LEU A 157 10.20 8.22 12.25
C LEU A 157 9.77 9.65 11.95
N HIS A 158 9.78 10.04 10.68
CA HIS A 158 9.17 11.26 10.18
C HIS A 158 7.88 10.88 9.45
N PRO A 159 6.74 10.73 10.14
CA PRO A 159 5.49 10.38 9.48
C PRO A 159 5.08 11.50 8.53
N GLU A 160 4.83 11.14 7.27
CA GLU A 160 4.27 12.03 6.27
C GLU A 160 2.74 11.94 6.32
N SER A 161 2.08 13.01 6.74
CA SER A 161 0.62 13.07 6.76
C SER A 161 0.08 13.28 5.34
N LYS A 162 -0.62 12.27 4.81
CA LYS A 162 -1.31 12.39 3.53
C LYS A 162 -2.79 12.72 3.78
N ILE A 163 -3.25 13.85 3.26
CA ILE A 163 -4.66 14.22 3.30
C ILE A 163 -5.40 13.29 2.34
N ILE A 164 -6.34 12.50 2.87
CA ILE A 164 -7.24 11.67 2.07
C ILE A 164 -8.56 12.43 1.96
N SER A 165 -8.91 12.86 0.74
CA SER A 165 -10.23 13.39 0.45
C SER A 165 -11.16 12.25 0.04
N ALA A 166 -12.32 12.15 0.69
CA ALA A 166 -13.39 11.25 0.32
C ALA A 166 -14.64 12.07 0.01
N VAL A 167 -15.27 11.80 -1.14
CA VAL A 167 -16.56 12.38 -1.50
C VAL A 167 -17.63 11.41 -1.03
N ILE A 168 -18.32 11.74 0.06
CA ILE A 168 -19.45 10.94 0.56
C ILE A 168 -20.71 11.45 -0.15
N PRO A 169 -21.40 10.63 -0.96
CA PRO A 169 -22.67 11.02 -1.55
C PRO A 169 -23.69 11.19 -0.43
N VAL A 170 -24.30 12.38 -0.37
CA VAL A 170 -25.27 12.72 0.67
C VAL A 170 -26.69 12.58 0.11
N GLN A 171 -27.57 11.93 0.85
CA GLN A 171 -28.99 11.79 0.52
C GLN A 171 -29.85 12.23 1.69
N ALA A 172 -30.72 13.22 1.46
CA ALA A 172 -31.73 13.63 2.42
C ALA A 172 -33.03 12.85 2.22
N SER A 173 -33.66 12.37 3.30
CA SER A 173 -34.95 11.67 3.26
C SER A 173 -35.71 11.83 4.58
N LEU A 174 -37.04 11.87 4.51
CA LEU A 174 -37.94 11.89 5.67
C LEU A 174 -37.90 10.58 6.47
N SER A 175 -37.45 9.49 5.87
CA SER A 175 -37.32 8.19 6.53
C SER A 175 -36.10 8.10 7.45
N PHE A 176 -35.14 9.02 7.32
CA PHE A 176 -33.96 9.05 8.20
C PHE A 176 -34.29 9.82 9.48
N SER A 177 -34.01 9.23 10.63
CA SER A 177 -34.22 9.85 11.95
C SER A 177 -32.97 10.56 12.49
N SER A 178 -31.79 10.26 11.95
CA SER A 178 -30.50 10.82 12.38
C SER A 178 -29.47 10.86 11.25
N VAL A 179 -28.43 11.68 11.42
CA VAL A 179 -27.30 11.77 10.47
C VAL A 179 -26.49 10.47 10.49
N SER A 180 -26.30 9.85 9.33
CA SER A 180 -25.47 8.67 9.15
C SER A 180 -24.10 9.03 8.56
N LEU A 181 -23.05 8.34 9.01
CA LEU A 181 -21.70 8.44 8.43
C LEU A 181 -21.67 8.01 6.94
N SER A 182 -22.65 7.24 6.49
CA SER A 182 -22.80 6.83 5.09
C SER A 182 -23.42 7.90 4.19
N GLY A 183 -23.76 9.09 4.73
CA GLY A 183 -24.32 10.20 3.96
C GLY A 183 -25.85 10.36 4.04
N GLY A 184 -26.54 9.60 4.90
CA GLY A 184 -27.99 9.79 5.11
C GLY A 184 -28.28 10.99 6.02
N LEU A 185 -29.15 11.92 5.58
CA LEU A 185 -29.58 13.09 6.34
C LEU A 185 -31.10 13.10 6.57
N PRO A 186 -31.59 13.38 7.79
CA PRO A 186 -33.02 13.56 8.04
C PRO A 186 -33.54 14.79 7.28
N ALA A 187 -34.53 14.62 6.42
CA ALA A 187 -35.26 15.73 5.81
C ALA A 187 -36.42 16.17 6.71
N GLN A 188 -36.86 17.42 6.58
CA GLN A 188 -38.04 17.95 7.27
C GLN A 188 -38.96 18.61 6.24
N GLU A 189 -40.27 18.40 6.37
CA GLU A 189 -41.28 19.09 5.58
C GLU A 189 -41.72 20.35 6.30
N ILE A 190 -41.80 21.45 5.55
CA ILE A 190 -42.26 22.75 6.04
C ILE A 190 -43.52 23.11 5.26
N PHE A 191 -44.61 23.36 5.97
CA PHE A 191 -45.89 23.74 5.40
C PHE A 191 -46.17 25.21 5.70
N VAL A 192 -46.56 25.95 4.67
CA VAL A 192 -46.99 27.34 4.78
C VAL A 192 -48.32 27.51 4.06
N THR A 193 -49.25 28.17 4.72
CA THR A 193 -50.53 28.57 4.11
C THR A 193 -50.45 30.06 3.75
N VAL A 194 -50.72 30.37 2.49
CA VAL A 194 -50.71 31.74 1.95
C VAL A 194 -52.01 32.06 1.25
N ASP A 195 -52.53 33.25 1.50
CA ASP A 195 -53.74 33.77 0.85
C ASP A 195 -53.42 35.10 0.15
N ILE A 196 -54.03 35.30 -1.03
CA ILE A 196 -53.94 36.50 -1.86
C ILE A 196 -55.30 36.73 -2.54
N GLU A 197 -55.74 37.98 -2.59
CA GLU A 197 -56.91 38.43 -3.33
C GLU A 197 -56.48 39.46 -4.38
N LYS A 198 -57.05 39.38 -5.58
CA LYS A 198 -56.71 40.29 -6.68
C LYS A 198 -57.93 40.62 -7.53
N THR A 199 -58.03 41.87 -7.95
CA THR A 199 -59.08 42.38 -8.83
C THR A 199 -58.48 42.88 -10.13
N LYS A 200 -59.15 42.64 -11.27
CA LYS A 200 -58.73 43.12 -12.59
C LYS A 200 -59.90 43.80 -13.29
N THR A 201 -59.67 45.01 -13.81
CA THR A 201 -60.64 45.70 -14.65
C THR A 201 -60.71 45.03 -16.02
N ILE A 202 -61.93 44.72 -16.47
CA ILE A 202 -62.17 44.00 -17.73
C ILE A 202 -62.71 44.96 -18.78
N THR A 203 -62.22 44.82 -20.01
CA THR A 203 -62.71 45.54 -21.19
C THR A 203 -63.41 44.63 -22.20
N SER A 204 -63.38 43.32 -21.97
CA SER A 204 -64.03 42.32 -22.80
C SER A 204 -65.55 42.43 -22.79
N ARG A 205 -66.16 42.01 -23.90
CA ARG A 205 -67.60 41.95 -24.07
C ARG A 205 -68.05 40.49 -24.05
N ILE A 206 -69.21 40.24 -23.43
CA ILE A 206 -69.87 38.95 -23.42
C ILE A 206 -71.27 39.11 -24.00
N ALA A 207 -71.70 38.12 -24.78
CA ALA A 207 -73.05 37.99 -25.27
C ALA A 207 -73.94 37.43 -24.15
N ILE A 208 -74.94 38.20 -23.73
CA ILE A 208 -75.97 37.75 -22.80
C ILE A 208 -77.26 37.48 -23.57
N PRO A 209 -77.79 36.25 -23.52
CA PRO A 209 -79.03 35.93 -24.20
C PRO A 209 -80.22 36.76 -23.68
N LYS A 210 -80.88 37.50 -24.56
CA LYS A 210 -81.93 38.46 -24.18
C LYS A 210 -83.33 38.00 -24.58
N THR A 211 -83.48 37.59 -25.84
CA THR A 211 -84.79 37.22 -26.40
C THR A 211 -84.79 35.77 -26.87
N LYS A 212 -85.96 35.12 -26.77
CA LYS A 212 -86.15 33.74 -27.22
C LYS A 212 -86.67 33.74 -28.65
N SER A 213 -86.09 32.90 -29.50
CA SER A 213 -86.60 32.70 -30.86
C SER A 213 -87.98 32.04 -30.85
N LYS A 214 -88.74 32.34 -31.90
CA LYS A 214 -90.07 31.78 -32.16
C LYS A 214 -90.14 31.29 -33.59
N GLY A 215 -91.01 30.32 -33.82
CA GLY A 215 -91.30 29.82 -35.15
C GLY A 215 -92.43 28.80 -35.12
N PHE A 216 -92.53 28.01 -36.18
CA PHE A 216 -93.55 26.99 -36.34
C PHE A 216 -92.89 25.66 -36.67
N VAL A 217 -93.44 24.59 -36.10
CA VAL A 217 -93.10 23.23 -36.46
C VAL A 217 -94.32 22.52 -37.01
N GLN A 218 -94.05 21.64 -37.95
CA GLN A 218 -95.01 20.77 -38.59
C GLN A 218 -94.84 19.37 -38.02
N PHE A 219 -95.89 18.86 -37.37
CA PHE A 219 -95.93 17.47 -36.93
C PHE A 219 -96.65 16.62 -37.97
N GLN A 220 -96.10 15.44 -38.24
CA GLN A 220 -96.64 14.46 -39.16
C GLN A 220 -96.97 13.15 -38.43
N ASN A 221 -98.21 12.67 -38.54
CA ASN A 221 -98.67 11.47 -37.86
C ASN A 221 -98.13 10.21 -38.54
N LEU A 222 -97.52 9.32 -37.77
CA LEU A 222 -97.07 8.00 -38.24
C LEU A 222 -98.12 6.90 -38.03
N SER A 223 -99.20 7.21 -37.30
CA SER A 223 -100.26 6.27 -36.93
C SER A 223 -101.62 6.64 -37.55
N SER A 224 -102.56 5.70 -37.54
CA SER A 224 -103.96 5.94 -37.95
C SER A 224 -104.82 6.52 -36.83
N SER A 225 -104.33 6.57 -35.60
CA SER A 225 -105.01 7.14 -34.43
C SER A 225 -104.76 8.64 -34.28
N GLU A 226 -105.72 9.34 -33.69
CA GLU A 226 -105.57 10.73 -33.28
C GLU A 226 -104.56 10.84 -32.12
N VAL A 227 -103.66 11.82 -32.20
CA VAL A 227 -102.65 12.08 -31.17
C VAL A 227 -102.80 13.50 -30.65
N THR A 228 -102.89 13.66 -29.33
CA THR A 228 -102.95 15.00 -28.73
C THR A 228 -101.54 15.47 -28.34
N ILE A 229 -101.17 16.66 -28.79
CA ILE A 229 -99.92 17.33 -28.46
C ILE A 229 -100.24 18.35 -27.35
N PRO A 230 -99.80 18.13 -26.10
CA PRO A 230 -99.96 19.11 -25.04
C PRO A 230 -99.02 20.31 -25.27
N ALA A 231 -99.42 21.48 -24.78
CA ALA A 231 -98.51 22.62 -24.65
C ALA A 231 -97.35 22.24 -23.72
N GLY A 232 -96.14 22.72 -24.03
CA GLY A 232 -94.91 22.37 -23.32
C GLY A 232 -94.25 21.07 -23.79
N THR A 233 -94.73 20.45 -24.87
CA THR A 233 -93.99 19.36 -25.53
C THR A 233 -92.67 19.91 -26.08
N ILE A 234 -91.56 19.21 -25.81
CA ILE A 234 -90.22 19.63 -26.21
C ILE A 234 -89.85 18.99 -27.54
N VAL A 235 -89.37 19.80 -28.47
CA VAL A 235 -88.77 19.37 -29.73
C VAL A 235 -87.33 19.88 -29.80
N SER A 236 -86.46 19.12 -30.45
CA SER A 236 -85.03 19.40 -30.45
C SER A 236 -84.39 19.23 -31.83
N THR A 237 -83.33 19.99 -32.07
CA THR A 237 -82.44 19.83 -33.23
C THR A 237 -81.43 18.71 -33.01
N SER A 238 -80.68 18.39 -34.08
CA SER A 238 -79.50 17.52 -34.04
C SER A 238 -78.43 18.03 -33.05
N SER A 239 -78.32 19.34 -32.92
CA SER A 239 -77.40 20.08 -32.05
C SER A 239 -77.90 20.27 -30.61
N LEU A 240 -78.96 19.55 -30.20
CA LEU A 240 -79.56 19.60 -28.85
C LEU A 240 -80.14 20.98 -28.46
N ILE A 241 -80.50 21.80 -29.43
CA ILE A 241 -81.24 23.05 -29.19
C ILE A 241 -82.70 22.69 -28.96
N ARG A 242 -83.28 23.15 -27.85
CA ARG A 242 -84.63 22.75 -27.40
C ARG A 242 -85.65 23.86 -27.61
N PHE A 243 -86.83 23.47 -28.06
CA PHE A 243 -87.99 24.32 -28.25
C PHE A 243 -89.20 23.70 -27.55
N GLU A 244 -90.08 24.56 -27.01
CA GLU A 244 -91.34 24.17 -26.38
C GLU A 244 -92.52 24.60 -27.24
N THR A 245 -93.54 23.75 -27.32
CA THR A 245 -94.82 24.06 -27.99
C THR A 245 -95.68 24.99 -27.14
N LEU A 246 -96.26 26.03 -27.73
CA LEU A 246 -96.98 27.07 -26.98
C LEU A 246 -98.45 26.75 -26.71
N ASN A 247 -99.08 25.99 -27.60
CA ASN A 247 -100.50 25.65 -27.52
C ASN A 247 -100.71 24.14 -27.60
N ARG A 248 -101.80 23.69 -26.99
CA ARG A 248 -102.27 22.31 -27.12
C ARG A 248 -102.95 22.16 -28.47
N THR A 249 -102.53 21.18 -29.26
CA THR A 249 -103.09 20.89 -30.58
C THR A 249 -103.43 19.41 -30.71
N VAL A 250 -104.38 19.11 -31.59
CA VAL A 250 -104.82 17.75 -31.87
C VAL A 250 -104.38 17.41 -33.28
N LEU A 251 -103.58 16.35 -33.42
CA LEU A 251 -103.15 15.80 -34.69
C LEU A 251 -104.16 14.73 -35.11
N THR A 252 -104.92 15.03 -36.16
CA THR A 252 -105.96 14.14 -36.69
C THR A 252 -105.38 12.76 -37.03
N GLY A 253 -106.19 11.72 -36.82
CA GLY A 253 -105.84 10.36 -37.23
C GLY A 253 -105.70 10.24 -38.75
N GLY A 254 -104.65 9.55 -39.20
CA GLY A 254 -104.34 9.35 -40.60
C GLY A 254 -102.84 9.43 -40.84
N VAL A 255 -102.28 8.41 -41.50
CA VAL A 255 -100.85 8.40 -41.84
C VAL A 255 -100.56 9.60 -42.74
N ASN A 256 -99.54 10.38 -42.38
CA ASN A 256 -99.17 11.64 -43.04
C ASN A 256 -100.14 12.81 -42.84
N ALA A 257 -101.08 12.72 -41.89
CA ALA A 257 -101.79 13.91 -41.42
C ALA A 257 -100.80 14.91 -40.82
N ILE A 258 -101.03 16.19 -41.09
CA ILE A 258 -100.12 17.30 -40.77
C ILE A 258 -100.82 18.29 -39.86
N VAL A 259 -100.12 18.83 -38.86
CA VAL A 259 -100.56 19.99 -38.08
C VAL A 259 -99.39 20.93 -37.83
N GLU A 260 -99.63 22.24 -37.95
CA GLU A 260 -98.65 23.28 -37.61
C GLU A 260 -98.87 23.77 -36.17
N VAL A 261 -97.78 23.90 -35.42
CA VAL A 261 -97.79 24.27 -34.02
C VAL A 261 -96.74 25.36 -33.76
N PRO A 262 -97.11 26.50 -33.16
CA PRO A 262 -96.15 27.52 -32.75
C PRO A 262 -95.24 27.01 -31.62
N ILE A 263 -93.95 27.27 -31.77
CA ILE A 263 -92.90 26.90 -30.82
C ILE A 263 -92.09 28.13 -30.37
N GLN A 264 -91.48 28.01 -29.20
CA GLN A 264 -90.56 28.98 -28.64
C GLN A 264 -89.30 28.29 -28.12
N ALA A 265 -88.12 28.90 -28.28
CA ALA A 265 -86.90 28.34 -27.72
C ALA A 265 -86.95 28.29 -26.18
N VAL A 266 -86.46 27.19 -25.60
CA VAL A 266 -86.37 27.03 -24.15
C VAL A 266 -85.36 28.01 -23.57
N ASN A 267 -84.19 28.10 -24.20
CA ASN A 267 -83.15 29.06 -23.85
C ASN A 267 -83.27 30.30 -24.75
N ALA A 268 -83.03 31.48 -24.17
CA ALA A 268 -82.90 32.70 -24.96
C ALA A 268 -81.60 32.69 -25.76
N GLY A 269 -81.52 33.55 -26.76
CA GLY A 269 -80.31 33.92 -27.48
C GLY A 269 -80.32 33.58 -28.96
N GLU A 270 -79.30 34.04 -29.67
CA GLU A 270 -79.13 33.81 -31.12
C GLU A 270 -79.03 32.33 -31.46
N VAL A 271 -78.54 31.50 -30.52
CA VAL A 271 -78.48 30.03 -30.63
C VAL A 271 -79.86 29.42 -30.90
N GLY A 272 -80.94 30.08 -30.49
CA GLY A 272 -82.29 29.64 -30.78
C GLY A 272 -82.72 29.84 -32.23
N ASN A 273 -82.00 30.62 -33.04
CA ASN A 273 -82.33 30.86 -34.45
C ASN A 273 -81.76 29.73 -35.31
N VAL A 274 -82.57 28.71 -35.54
CA VAL A 274 -82.22 27.56 -36.38
C VAL A 274 -82.83 27.70 -37.77
N ASP A 275 -82.10 27.23 -38.77
CA ASP A 275 -82.53 27.18 -40.17
C ASP A 275 -83.73 26.24 -40.37
N ALA A 276 -84.36 26.32 -41.55
CA ALA A 276 -85.42 25.40 -41.94
C ALA A 276 -84.91 23.94 -41.91
N GLU A 277 -85.81 23.01 -41.57
CA GLU A 277 -85.60 21.56 -41.53
C GLU A 277 -84.61 21.03 -40.47
N GLU A 278 -84.17 21.87 -39.52
CA GLU A 278 -83.20 21.49 -38.49
C GLU A 278 -83.84 20.85 -37.23
N ILE A 279 -85.14 21.11 -36.98
CA ILE A 279 -85.90 20.55 -35.84
C ILE A 279 -86.49 19.20 -36.25
N LEU A 280 -85.83 18.11 -35.84
CA LEU A 280 -86.12 16.76 -36.33
C LEU A 280 -86.58 15.78 -35.25
N SER A 281 -86.38 16.10 -33.97
CA SER A 281 -86.63 15.19 -32.86
C SER A 281 -87.71 15.72 -31.93
N VAL A 282 -88.58 14.83 -31.45
CA VAL A 282 -89.56 15.12 -30.40
C VAL A 282 -89.10 14.38 -29.13
N GLU A 283 -88.89 15.11 -28.04
CA GLU A 283 -88.50 14.49 -26.77
C GLU A 283 -89.73 13.83 -26.10
N GLY A 284 -89.55 12.60 -25.62
CA GLY A 284 -90.58 11.87 -24.88
C GLY A 284 -91.37 10.84 -25.71
N PRO A 285 -92.46 10.28 -25.15
CA PRO A 285 -93.18 9.15 -25.76
C PRO A 285 -93.90 9.50 -27.07
N LEU A 286 -94.15 10.80 -27.32
CA LEU A 286 -94.79 11.28 -28.54
C LEU A 286 -93.90 11.14 -29.78
N GLY A 287 -92.57 11.14 -29.63
CA GLY A 287 -91.63 10.99 -30.75
C GLY A 287 -91.63 9.63 -31.44
N LEU A 288 -92.32 8.63 -30.87
CA LEU A 288 -92.54 7.33 -31.52
C LEU A 288 -93.78 7.32 -32.44
N LEU A 289 -94.67 8.29 -32.28
CA LEU A 289 -95.98 8.34 -32.96
C LEU A 289 -96.04 9.40 -34.05
N MET A 290 -95.12 10.37 -34.04
CA MET A 290 -95.07 11.48 -35.00
C MET A 290 -93.64 11.89 -35.31
N THR A 291 -93.42 12.42 -36.50
CA THR A 291 -92.19 13.15 -36.86
C THR A 291 -92.43 14.65 -36.79
N VAL A 292 -91.36 15.42 -36.60
CA VAL A 292 -91.40 16.88 -36.58
C VAL A 292 -90.43 17.44 -37.61
N THR A 293 -90.80 18.53 -38.25
CA THR A 293 -89.95 19.31 -39.15
C THR A 293 -90.36 20.78 -39.06
N ASN A 294 -89.41 21.72 -39.07
CA ASN A 294 -89.73 23.14 -39.20
C ASN A 294 -89.62 23.57 -40.67
N PRO A 295 -90.72 23.92 -41.35
CA PRO A 295 -90.66 24.35 -42.74
C PRO A 295 -89.98 25.72 -42.93
N GLU A 296 -90.02 26.56 -41.89
CA GLU A 296 -89.39 27.89 -41.87
C GLU A 296 -88.33 27.98 -40.77
N ALA A 297 -87.37 28.88 -40.95
CA ALA A 297 -86.36 29.19 -39.95
C ALA A 297 -87.01 29.85 -38.72
N THR A 298 -86.50 29.52 -37.53
CA THR A 298 -86.90 30.20 -36.29
C THR A 298 -86.13 31.50 -36.15
N THR A 299 -86.81 32.57 -35.73
CA THR A 299 -86.21 33.91 -35.66
C THR A 299 -86.62 34.64 -34.39
N GLY A 300 -85.92 35.73 -34.08
CA GLY A 300 -86.21 36.59 -32.93
C GLY A 300 -85.46 36.21 -31.65
N GLY A 301 -84.48 35.30 -31.71
CA GLY A 301 -83.45 35.16 -30.69
C GLY A 301 -82.35 36.21 -30.89
N ASP A 302 -81.98 36.93 -29.84
CA ASP A 302 -81.01 38.02 -29.86
C ASP A 302 -80.14 37.99 -28.61
N ASP A 303 -78.86 38.30 -28.80
CA ASP A 303 -77.84 38.35 -27.76
C ASP A 303 -77.40 39.82 -27.53
N GLU A 304 -77.44 40.27 -26.28
CA GLU A 304 -76.98 41.62 -25.93
C GLU A 304 -75.51 41.59 -25.49
N ASN A 305 -74.68 42.36 -26.19
CA ASN A 305 -73.26 42.48 -25.88
C ASN A 305 -73.00 43.50 -24.78
N VAL A 306 -72.76 43.03 -23.56
CA VAL A 306 -72.39 43.87 -22.41
C VAL A 306 -70.92 43.67 -22.02
N ILE A 307 -70.36 44.63 -21.29
CA ILE A 307 -69.03 44.46 -20.69
C ILE A 307 -69.15 43.42 -19.58
N GLY A 308 -68.33 42.37 -19.65
CA GLY A 308 -68.36 41.29 -18.67
C GLY A 308 -67.14 40.40 -18.73
N ALA A 309 -66.92 39.67 -17.65
CA ALA A 309 -65.79 38.74 -17.52
C ALA A 309 -65.98 37.54 -18.44
N ASN A 310 -65.13 37.42 -19.45
CA ASN A 310 -65.04 36.19 -20.24
C ASN A 310 -64.07 35.19 -19.60
N GLU A 311 -63.99 34.00 -20.17
CA GLU A 311 -63.13 32.94 -19.64
C GLU A 311 -61.64 33.25 -19.79
N THR A 312 -61.24 33.98 -20.83
CA THR A 312 -59.85 34.41 -21.02
C THR A 312 -59.38 35.41 -19.95
N ASP A 313 -60.25 36.30 -19.48
CA ASP A 313 -59.92 37.26 -18.42
C ASP A 313 -59.80 36.57 -17.06
N ARG A 314 -60.70 35.62 -16.79
CA ARG A 314 -60.68 34.81 -15.56
C ARG A 314 -59.43 33.95 -15.48
N THR A 315 -59.08 33.27 -16.58
CA THR A 315 -57.85 32.45 -16.64
C THR A 315 -56.61 33.31 -16.50
N ALA A 316 -56.53 34.46 -17.18
CA ALA A 316 -55.41 35.37 -17.04
C ALA A 316 -55.23 35.88 -15.59
N LEU A 317 -56.32 36.29 -14.93
CA LEU A 317 -56.27 36.72 -13.53
C LEU A 317 -55.88 35.58 -12.58
N ARG A 318 -56.39 34.36 -12.83
CA ARG A 318 -56.04 33.16 -12.06
C ARG A 318 -54.54 32.87 -12.15
N GLU A 319 -53.97 32.86 -13.35
CA GLU A 319 -52.53 32.64 -13.55
C GLU A 319 -51.69 33.69 -12.83
N GLU A 320 -52.10 34.95 -12.88
CA GLU A 320 -51.43 36.04 -12.17
C GLU A 320 -51.44 35.82 -10.65
N VAL A 321 -52.60 35.45 -10.08
CA VAL A 321 -52.75 35.15 -8.65
C VAL A 321 -51.95 33.91 -8.24
N LEU A 322 -51.94 32.85 -9.05
CA LEU A 322 -51.18 31.63 -8.77
C LEU A 322 -49.67 31.88 -8.74
N ASN A 323 -49.17 32.68 -9.68
CA ASN A 323 -47.76 33.06 -9.70
C ASN A 323 -47.38 33.88 -8.45
N GLU A 324 -48.23 34.81 -8.04
CA GLU A 324 -48.01 35.62 -6.84
C GLU A 324 -48.06 34.79 -5.55
N LEU A 325 -49.02 33.85 -5.45
CA LEU A 325 -49.12 32.89 -4.35
C LEU A 325 -47.86 32.04 -4.23
N ARG A 326 -47.34 31.55 -5.36
CA ARG A 326 -46.12 30.75 -5.39
C ARG A 326 -44.92 31.55 -4.89
N LEU A 327 -44.77 32.79 -5.34
CA LEU A 327 -43.68 33.67 -4.89
C LEU A 327 -43.79 33.95 -3.37
N LYS A 328 -45.00 34.25 -2.88
CA LYS A 328 -45.24 34.50 -1.45
C LYS A 328 -44.94 33.25 -0.60
N ALA A 329 -45.37 32.07 -1.06
CA ALA A 329 -45.06 30.80 -0.41
C ALA A 329 -43.55 30.52 -0.38
N GLU A 330 -42.84 30.74 -1.49
CA GLU A 330 -41.38 30.53 -1.54
C GLU A 330 -40.65 31.44 -0.56
N ILE A 331 -41.01 32.74 -0.51
CA ILE A 331 -40.41 33.70 0.42
C ILE A 331 -40.65 33.26 1.87
N GLN A 332 -41.88 32.86 2.19
CA GLN A 332 -42.25 32.47 3.55
C GLN A 332 -41.61 31.13 3.96
N ILE A 333 -41.48 30.16 3.04
CA ILE A 333 -40.71 28.93 3.28
C ILE A 333 -39.24 29.24 3.54
N ARG A 334 -38.60 30.09 2.71
CA ARG A 334 -37.20 30.50 2.90
C ARG A 334 -36.98 31.14 4.28
N SER A 335 -37.90 32.00 4.72
CA SER A 335 -37.82 32.62 6.05
C SER A 335 -37.95 31.66 7.24
N GLN A 336 -38.40 30.41 7.02
CA GLN A 336 -38.43 29.38 8.06
C GLN A 336 -37.21 28.45 8.02
N ILE A 337 -36.38 28.53 6.98
CA ILE A 337 -35.15 27.74 6.82
C ILE A 337 -33.94 28.48 7.43
N ASP A 338 -33.95 29.82 7.42
CA ASP A 338 -32.95 30.69 8.09
C ASP A 338 -33.17 30.77 9.61
#